data_AF-A0A7Z9VEG8-F1
#
_entry.id   AF-A0A7Z9VEG8-F1
#
_cell.length_a   1.000
_cell.length_b   1.000
_cell.length_c   1.000
_cell.angle_alpha   90.00
_cell.angle_beta   90.00
_cell.angle_gamma   90.00
#
_symmetry.space_group_name_H-M   'P 1'
#
loop_
_entity.id
_entity.type
_entity.pdbx_description
1 polymer ?
#
loop_
_entity_poly.entity_id
_entity_poly.type
_entity_poly.pdbx_seq_one_letter_code
_entity_poly.pdbx_strand_id
1 'polypeptide(L)'
;MILLGVLTWIVTPVSGTVWFAAADLIGAEFLGLGVHLLILLVALGCGFWGIFSRDSRFLLASYVLFILISLRFASSKVTFEWVEFDDGLIQKVLLVTYAVLLVMYIELTNGVVRFSMLDTSIRTGEVYVMNVKKVLNKYHISLVVTPLIAAGVAAITLMFKDIISDFVGLFSEISATRLEESVELESVYGVALGTMIVFLIVAVVFAANVPGRIQKIRENAD
;
A
#
# COMPACT_ATOMS: atom_id res chain seq x y z
N MET A 1 11.08 7.67 3.73
CA MET A 1 10.22 8.79 3.26
C MET A 1 10.67 9.32 1.91
N ILE A 2 11.91 9.80 1.75
CA ILE A 2 12.40 10.33 0.45
C ILE A 2 12.29 9.27 -0.66
N LEU A 3 12.77 8.06 -0.42
CA LEU A 3 12.63 6.94 -1.37
C LEU A 3 11.16 6.66 -1.73
N LEU A 4 10.26 6.68 -0.74
CA LEU A 4 8.82 6.51 -0.97
C LEU A 4 8.29 7.65 -1.85
N GLY A 5 8.64 8.90 -1.59
CA GLY A 5 8.21 10.05 -2.40
C GLY A 5 8.68 10.00 -3.85
N VAL A 6 9.96 9.63 -4.06
CA VAL A 6 10.51 9.42 -5.42
C VAL A 6 9.78 8.28 -6.12
N LEU A 7 9.53 7.18 -5.41
CA LEU A 7 8.84 6.05 -5.99
C LEU A 7 7.36 6.35 -6.27
N THR A 8 6.68 7.12 -5.42
CA THR A 8 5.34 7.65 -5.70
C THR A 8 5.37 8.41 -7.02
N TRP A 9 6.29 9.37 -7.17
CA TRP A 9 6.40 10.15 -8.42
C TRP A 9 6.60 9.30 -9.68
N ILE A 10 7.40 8.24 -9.60
CA ILE A 10 7.67 7.34 -10.73
C ILE A 10 6.46 6.43 -11.02
N VAL A 11 5.88 5.85 -9.98
CA VAL A 11 4.90 4.75 -10.08
C VAL A 11 3.47 5.24 -10.23
N THR A 12 3.13 6.43 -9.73
CA THR A 12 1.78 6.98 -9.81
C THR A 12 1.66 7.95 -10.99
N PRO A 13 1.11 7.51 -12.13
CA PRO A 13 0.82 8.41 -13.24
C PRO A 13 -0.19 9.48 -12.82
N VAL A 14 -0.09 10.66 -13.41
CA VAL A 14 -1.05 11.76 -13.22
C VAL A 14 -2.34 11.46 -13.97
N SER A 15 -2.22 10.78 -15.12
CA SER A 15 -3.33 10.30 -15.94
C SER A 15 -4.22 9.27 -15.20
N GLY A 16 -5.50 9.60 -15.05
CA GLY A 16 -6.51 8.78 -14.35
C GLY A 16 -6.78 9.18 -12.89
N THR A 17 -6.22 10.31 -12.45
CA THR A 17 -6.53 10.92 -11.14
C THR A 17 -7.70 11.92 -11.25
N VAL A 18 -8.42 12.16 -10.15
CA VAL A 18 -9.60 13.06 -10.15
C VAL A 18 -9.23 14.48 -10.56
N TRP A 19 -8.09 14.98 -10.07
CA TRP A 19 -7.64 16.33 -10.39
C TRP A 19 -7.17 16.47 -11.84
N PHE A 20 -6.60 15.42 -12.43
CA PHE A 20 -6.27 15.43 -13.86
C PHE A 20 -7.53 15.43 -14.71
N ALA A 21 -8.54 14.60 -14.39
CA ALA A 21 -9.82 14.61 -15.10
C ALA A 21 -10.54 15.97 -15.00
N ALA A 22 -10.48 16.61 -13.83
CA ALA A 22 -11.02 17.96 -13.65
C ALA A 22 -10.26 19.01 -14.46
N ALA A 23 -8.93 18.91 -14.54
CA ALA A 23 -8.08 19.82 -15.30
C ALA A 23 -8.28 19.66 -16.82
N ASP A 24 -8.47 18.43 -17.28
CA ASP A 24 -8.79 18.10 -18.67
C ASP A 24 -10.14 18.71 -19.11
N LEU A 25 -11.16 18.64 -18.24
CA LEU A 25 -12.49 19.20 -18.51
C LEU A 25 -12.50 20.72 -18.76
N ILE A 26 -11.54 21.45 -18.19
CA ILE A 26 -11.37 22.89 -18.37
C ILE A 26 -10.28 23.25 -19.41
N GLY A 27 -9.72 22.25 -20.09
CA GLY A 27 -8.68 22.42 -21.11
C GLY A 27 -7.32 22.87 -20.56
N ALA A 28 -7.04 22.61 -19.28
CA ALA A 28 -5.85 23.08 -18.58
C ALA A 28 -5.05 21.93 -17.93
N GLU A 29 -4.62 20.96 -18.73
CA GLU A 29 -3.92 19.73 -18.30
C GLU A 29 -2.71 20.00 -17.36
N PHE A 30 -1.99 21.12 -17.57
CA PHE A 30 -0.86 21.52 -16.72
C PHE A 30 -1.26 21.72 -15.24
N LEU A 31 -2.51 22.07 -14.96
CA LEU A 31 -3.03 22.20 -13.59
C LEU A 31 -3.17 20.83 -12.93
N GLY A 32 -3.51 19.79 -13.70
CA GLY A 32 -3.57 18.41 -13.19
C GLY A 32 -2.20 17.95 -12.67
N LEU A 33 -1.15 18.20 -13.45
CA LEU A 33 0.23 17.96 -13.04
C LEU A 33 0.63 18.79 -11.81
N GLY A 34 0.30 20.09 -11.81
CA GLY A 34 0.59 21.00 -10.71
C GLY A 34 -0.05 20.57 -9.40
N VAL A 35 -1.33 20.16 -9.44
CA VAL A 35 -2.05 19.65 -8.26
C VAL A 35 -1.45 18.33 -7.80
N HIS A 36 -1.12 17.41 -8.71
CA HIS A 36 -0.48 16.14 -8.36
C HIS A 36 0.82 16.35 -7.57
N LEU A 37 1.70 17.21 -8.08
CA LEU A 37 2.95 17.59 -7.43
C LEU A 37 2.72 18.28 -6.09
N LEU A 38 1.73 19.17 -6.01
CA LEU A 38 1.39 19.85 -4.77
C LEU A 38 0.95 18.85 -3.69
N ILE A 39 0.08 17.90 -4.01
CA ILE A 39 -0.36 16.86 -3.07
C ILE A 39 0.86 16.03 -2.62
N LEU A 40 1.77 15.67 -3.54
CA LEU A 40 2.98 14.91 -3.20
C LEU A 40 3.90 15.70 -2.26
N LEU A 41 4.13 16.99 -2.54
CA LEU A 41 4.95 17.86 -1.70
C LEU A 41 4.32 18.06 -0.32
N VAL A 42 3.00 18.23 -0.23
CA VAL A 42 2.30 18.33 1.05
C VAL A 42 2.35 16.99 1.80
N ALA A 43 2.22 15.85 1.12
CA ALA A 43 2.36 14.53 1.73
C ALA A 43 3.75 14.35 2.37
N LEU A 44 4.80 14.75 1.66
CA LEU A 44 6.19 14.75 2.16
C LEU A 44 6.38 15.76 3.30
N GLY A 45 5.83 16.96 3.17
CA GLY A 45 5.92 18.01 4.19
C GLY A 45 5.23 17.63 5.49
N CYS A 46 3.99 17.14 5.43
CA CYS A 46 3.26 16.60 6.56
C CYS A 46 3.97 15.39 7.17
N GLY A 47 4.55 14.51 6.34
CA GLY A 47 5.33 13.36 6.81
C GLY A 47 6.58 13.80 7.58
N PHE A 48 7.35 14.71 7.02
CA PHE A 48 8.55 15.25 7.65
C PHE A 48 8.23 15.96 8.97
N TRP A 49 7.22 16.85 8.94
CA TRP A 49 6.77 17.57 10.11
C TRP A 49 6.23 16.63 11.18
N GLY A 50 5.45 15.62 10.80
CA GLY A 50 4.91 14.62 11.71
C GLY A 50 5.99 13.76 12.37
N ILE A 51 7.05 13.40 11.65
CA ILE A 51 8.21 12.69 12.24
C ILE A 51 8.95 13.60 13.23
N PHE A 52 9.20 14.86 12.85
CA PHE A 52 9.97 15.79 13.68
C PHE A 52 9.21 16.24 14.94
N SER A 53 7.96 16.63 14.78
CA SER A 53 7.05 17.01 15.88
C SER A 53 6.52 15.81 16.66
N ARG A 54 6.72 14.58 16.14
CA ARG A 54 6.18 13.32 16.67
C ARG A 54 4.66 13.36 16.85
N ASP A 55 3.97 14.13 16.01
CA ASP A 55 2.53 14.31 16.03
C ASP A 55 1.85 13.36 15.04
N SER A 56 0.95 12.51 15.58
CA SER A 56 0.19 11.54 14.79
C SER A 56 -0.76 12.18 13.78
N ARG A 57 -1.18 13.44 13.97
CA ARG A 57 -2.12 14.13 13.07
C ARG A 57 -1.47 14.45 11.73
N PHE A 58 -0.24 14.96 11.75
CA PHE A 58 0.52 15.25 10.53
C PHE A 58 0.97 13.98 9.82
N LEU A 59 1.30 12.92 10.58
CA LEU A 59 1.57 11.60 10.01
C LEU A 59 0.33 11.01 9.35
N LEU A 60 -0.84 11.09 9.99
CA LEU A 60 -2.10 10.66 9.40
C LEU A 60 -2.40 11.42 8.10
N ALA A 61 -2.24 12.74 8.10
CA ALA A 61 -2.40 13.54 6.89
C ALA A 61 -1.47 13.06 5.76
N SER A 62 -0.20 12.80 6.08
CA SER A 62 0.77 12.24 5.13
C SER A 62 0.34 10.89 4.56
N TYR A 63 -0.13 9.97 5.41
CA TYR A 63 -0.60 8.64 4.98
C TYR A 63 -1.79 8.76 4.03
N VAL A 64 -2.79 9.57 4.40
CA VAL A 64 -3.98 9.79 3.59
C VAL A 64 -3.61 10.38 2.23
N LEU A 65 -2.68 11.34 2.19
CA LEU A 65 -2.26 11.95 0.93
C LEU A 65 -1.48 10.97 0.03
N PHE A 66 -0.60 10.12 0.59
CA PHE A 66 0.07 9.07 -0.18
C PHE A 66 -0.91 8.02 -0.72
N ILE A 67 -1.92 7.64 0.07
CA ILE A 67 -2.99 6.75 -0.39
C ILE A 67 -3.80 7.44 -1.48
N LEU A 68 -4.18 8.70 -1.28
CA LEU A 68 -4.98 9.47 -2.24
C LEU A 68 -4.27 9.62 -3.60
N ILE A 69 -2.95 9.86 -3.61
CA ILE A 69 -2.16 9.91 -4.85
C ILE A 69 -2.13 8.57 -5.58
N SER A 70 -2.13 7.46 -4.84
CA SER A 70 -2.14 6.12 -5.44
C SER A 70 -3.53 5.63 -5.88
N LEU A 71 -4.60 6.32 -5.48
CA LEU A 71 -5.95 6.03 -5.98
C LEU A 71 -6.07 6.49 -7.45
N ARG A 72 -6.16 5.51 -8.34
CA ARG A 72 -6.46 5.71 -9.75
C ARG A 72 -7.88 5.28 -10.06
N PHE A 73 -8.61 6.11 -10.81
CA PHE A 73 -9.89 5.72 -11.37
C PHE A 73 -9.60 4.95 -12.66
N ALA A 74 -9.74 3.62 -12.57
CA ALA A 74 -9.82 2.65 -13.66
C ALA A 74 -9.17 3.09 -14.98
N SER A 75 -7.84 2.99 -15.07
CA SER A 75 -7.14 3.18 -16.34
C SER A 75 -6.48 1.88 -16.74
N SER A 76 -6.55 1.63 -18.04
CA SER A 76 -6.49 0.31 -18.66
C SER A 76 -5.11 -0.31 -18.78
N LYS A 77 -4.05 0.37 -18.31
CA LYS A 77 -2.68 -0.09 -18.42
C LYS A 77 -1.84 0.26 -17.21
N VAL A 78 -0.96 -0.66 -16.81
CA VAL A 78 0.09 -0.47 -15.80
C VAL A 78 1.25 0.34 -16.38
N THR A 79 0.96 1.37 -17.17
CA THR A 79 1.99 2.21 -17.80
C THR A 79 2.36 3.34 -16.84
N PHE A 80 3.65 3.49 -16.57
CA PHE A 80 4.16 4.67 -15.90
C PHE A 80 4.20 5.84 -16.89
N GLU A 81 3.98 7.06 -16.39
CA GLU A 81 3.94 8.26 -17.22
C GLU A 81 5.34 8.77 -17.59
N TRP A 82 6.34 8.44 -16.77
CA TRP A 82 7.68 9.02 -16.83
C TRP A 82 8.77 8.05 -17.29
N VAL A 83 8.56 6.75 -17.09
CA VAL A 83 9.55 5.72 -17.38
C VAL A 83 8.88 4.52 -18.03
N GLU A 84 9.08 4.35 -19.33
CA GLU A 84 8.68 3.13 -20.02
C GLU A 84 9.74 2.05 -19.77
N PHE A 85 9.32 0.97 -19.13
CA PHE A 85 10.09 -0.27 -19.08
C PHE A 85 9.50 -1.22 -20.11
N ASP A 86 10.34 -1.75 -21.00
CA ASP A 86 9.95 -2.78 -21.98
C ASP A 86 9.43 -4.06 -21.31
N ASP A 87 9.90 -4.33 -20.10
CA ASP A 87 9.52 -5.51 -19.32
C ASP A 87 8.40 -5.18 -18.31
N GLY A 88 7.21 -5.75 -18.54
CA GLY A 88 6.06 -5.65 -17.64
C GLY A 88 6.33 -6.24 -16.25
N LEU A 89 7.32 -7.13 -16.10
CA LEU A 89 7.75 -7.66 -14.80
C LEU A 89 8.36 -6.55 -13.94
N ILE A 90 9.22 -5.70 -14.51
CA ILE A 90 9.86 -4.59 -13.77
C ILE A 90 8.80 -3.62 -13.24
N GLN A 91 7.78 -3.32 -14.05
CA GLN A 91 6.67 -2.45 -13.63
C GLN A 91 5.90 -3.05 -12.46
N LYS A 92 5.55 -4.34 -12.54
CA LYS A 92 4.88 -5.07 -11.44
C LYS A 92 5.75 -5.07 -10.17
N VAL A 93 7.06 -5.31 -10.28
CA VAL A 93 8.00 -5.28 -9.14
C VAL A 93 8.09 -3.89 -8.50
N LEU A 94 8.12 -2.81 -9.29
CA LEU A 94 8.14 -1.45 -8.79
C LEU A 94 6.86 -1.12 -7.99
N LEU A 95 5.70 -1.56 -8.48
CA LEU A 95 4.41 -1.41 -7.79
C LEU A 95 4.36 -2.18 -6.47
N VAL A 96 4.84 -3.43 -6.45
CA VAL A 96 4.96 -4.21 -5.20
C VAL A 96 5.91 -3.50 -4.23
N THR A 97 7.06 -3.04 -4.72
CA THR A 97 8.04 -2.31 -3.90
C THR A 97 7.43 -1.04 -3.32
N TYR A 98 6.65 -0.30 -4.10
CA TYR A 98 5.92 0.88 -3.65
C TYR A 98 4.92 0.55 -2.55
N ALA A 99 4.09 -0.47 -2.74
CA ALA A 99 3.12 -0.91 -1.73
C ALA A 99 3.81 -1.32 -0.42
N VAL A 100 4.91 -2.07 -0.51
CA VAL A 100 5.71 -2.48 0.66
C VAL A 100 6.32 -1.28 1.37
N LEU A 101 6.93 -0.34 0.64
CA LEU A 101 7.52 0.86 1.21
C LEU A 101 6.45 1.75 1.87
N LEU A 102 5.25 1.84 1.30
CA LEU A 102 4.14 2.59 1.87
C LEU A 102 3.68 1.98 3.20
N VAL A 103 3.50 0.65 3.25
CA VAL A 103 3.13 -0.05 4.49
C VAL A 103 4.24 0.06 5.53
N MET A 104 5.50 -0.14 5.13
CA MET A 104 6.64 0.06 6.03
C MET A 104 6.71 1.48 6.56
N TYR A 105 6.46 2.49 5.73
CA TYR A 105 6.42 3.88 6.17
C TYR A 105 5.41 4.06 7.30
N ILE A 106 4.15 3.63 7.11
CA ILE A 106 3.07 3.74 8.10
C ILE A 106 3.43 3.01 9.40
N GLU A 107 3.91 1.76 9.31
CA GLU A 107 4.25 0.95 10.47
C GLU A 107 5.44 1.53 11.26
N LEU A 108 6.49 1.98 10.56
CA LEU A 108 7.67 2.56 11.17
C LEU A 108 7.35 3.87 11.89
N THR A 109 6.63 4.78 11.25
CA THR A 109 6.30 6.08 11.86
C THR A 109 5.29 5.96 12.98
N ASN A 110 4.32 5.02 12.90
CA ASN A 110 3.47 4.68 14.04
C ASN A 110 4.27 4.06 15.20
N GLY A 111 5.29 3.26 14.89
CA GLY A 111 6.25 2.76 15.86
C GLY A 111 6.97 3.89 16.60
N VAL A 112 7.49 4.89 15.86
CA VAL A 112 8.20 6.06 16.43
C VAL A 112 7.30 6.84 17.38
N VAL A 113 6.05 7.12 17.02
CA VAL A 113 5.09 7.83 17.89
C VAL A 113 4.85 7.03 19.17
N ARG A 114 4.60 5.72 19.05
CA ARG A 114 4.35 4.84 20.20
C ARG A 114 5.54 4.80 21.17
N PHE A 115 6.76 4.75 20.64
CA PHE A 115 7.97 4.80 21.48
C PHE A 115 8.16 6.16 22.13
N SER A 116 7.86 7.26 21.44
CA SER A 116 7.96 8.60 22.04
C SER A 116 6.97 8.78 23.20
N MET A 117 5.77 8.21 23.11
CA MET A 117 4.81 8.22 24.21
C MET A 117 5.33 7.43 25.42
N LEU A 118 5.95 6.28 25.18
CA LEU A 118 6.56 5.46 26.24
C LEU A 118 7.74 6.16 26.93
N ASP A 119 8.61 6.81 26.15
CA ASP A 119 9.73 7.59 26.69
C ASP A 119 9.23 8.77 27.55
N THR A 120 8.18 9.46 27.08
CA THR A 120 7.55 10.54 27.83
C THR A 120 6.91 10.03 29.12
N SER A 121 6.21 8.89 29.10
CA SER A 121 5.58 8.32 30.30
C SER A 121 6.60 7.86 31.35
N ILE A 122 7.73 7.28 30.94
CA ILE A 122 8.83 6.93 31.84
C ILE A 122 9.39 8.19 32.51
N ARG A 123 9.59 9.27 31.74
CA ARG A 123 10.11 10.55 32.24
C ARG A 123 9.13 11.27 33.18
N THR A 124 7.82 11.16 32.95
CA THR A 124 6.78 11.78 33.81
C THR A 124 6.39 10.94 35.01
N GLY A 125 6.98 9.75 35.19
CA GLY A 125 6.67 8.85 36.30
C GLY A 125 5.33 8.12 36.16
N GLU A 126 4.69 8.18 34.99
CA GLU A 126 3.55 7.33 34.65
C GLU A 126 4.08 5.95 34.27
N VAL A 127 4.18 5.07 35.27
CA VAL A 127 4.84 3.77 35.15
C VAL A 127 3.99 2.81 34.30
N TYR A 128 4.18 2.86 32.98
CA TYR A 128 3.86 1.73 32.11
C TYR A 128 5.04 0.74 32.14
N VAL A 129 5.01 -0.23 33.05
CA VAL A 129 5.95 -1.37 33.02
C VAL A 129 5.55 -2.31 31.87
N MET A 130 5.81 -1.92 30.63
CA MET A 130 5.79 -2.88 29.53
C MET A 130 7.11 -3.63 29.48
N ASN A 131 7.05 -4.96 29.52
CA ASN A 131 8.21 -5.82 29.33
C ASN A 131 8.88 -5.52 27.97
N VAL A 132 10.15 -5.10 27.99
CA VAL A 132 10.91 -4.67 26.80
C VAL A 132 10.92 -5.76 25.71
N LYS A 133 10.97 -7.05 26.10
CA LYS A 133 10.87 -8.18 25.17
C LYS A 133 9.55 -8.21 24.40
N LYS A 134 8.43 -7.87 25.06
CA LYS A 134 7.09 -7.84 24.46
C LYS A 134 6.96 -6.71 23.44
N VAL A 135 7.60 -5.56 23.70
CA VAL A 135 7.68 -4.42 22.78
C VAL A 135 8.55 -4.75 21.56
N LEU A 136 9.71 -5.37 21.77
CA LEU A 136 10.61 -5.82 20.70
C LEU A 136 9.95 -6.84 19.77
N ASN A 137 9.26 -7.86 20.32
CA ASN A 137 8.57 -8.84 19.50
C ASN A 137 7.42 -8.24 18.69
N LYS A 138 6.63 -7.32 19.30
CA LYS A 138 5.59 -6.57 18.58
C LYS A 138 6.16 -5.70 17.46
N TYR A 139 7.37 -5.17 17.63
CA TYR A 139 8.07 -4.40 16.62
C TYR A 139 8.60 -5.27 15.48
N HIS A 140 9.20 -6.43 15.77
CA HIS A 140 9.66 -7.37 14.75
C HIS A 140 8.52 -7.83 13.84
N ILE A 141 7.36 -8.18 14.41
CA ILE A 141 6.17 -8.56 13.64
C ILE A 141 5.71 -7.40 12.75
N SER A 142 5.61 -6.19 13.28
CA SER A 142 5.17 -5.00 12.53
C SER A 142 6.16 -4.61 11.41
N LEU A 143 7.46 -4.82 11.60
CA LEU A 143 8.51 -4.41 10.66
C LEU A 143 8.82 -5.45 9.58
N VAL A 144 8.54 -6.73 9.85
CA VAL A 144 8.86 -7.84 8.92
C VAL A 144 7.60 -8.52 8.40
N VAL A 145 6.68 -8.92 9.28
CA VAL A 145 5.52 -9.72 8.90
C VAL A 145 4.50 -8.88 8.15
N THR A 146 4.16 -7.69 8.63
CA THR A 146 3.17 -6.82 7.97
C THR A 146 3.57 -6.44 6.54
N PRO A 147 4.82 -5.99 6.28
CA PRO A 147 5.25 -5.68 4.91
C PRO A 147 5.32 -6.91 4.02
N LEU A 148 5.67 -8.08 4.56
CA LEU A 148 5.68 -9.33 3.80
C LEU A 148 4.27 -9.75 3.36
N ILE A 149 3.28 -9.64 4.25
CA ILE A 149 1.88 -9.87 3.91
C ILE A 149 1.43 -8.89 2.83
N ALA A 150 1.75 -7.61 2.97
CA ALA A 150 1.42 -6.60 1.97
C ALA A 150 2.08 -6.89 0.60
N ALA A 151 3.34 -7.32 0.60
CA ALA A 151 4.04 -7.75 -0.62
C ALA A 151 3.33 -8.93 -1.30
N GLY A 152 2.97 -9.95 -0.51
CA GLY A 152 2.27 -11.13 -1.02
C GLY A 152 0.90 -10.78 -1.60
N VAL A 153 0.12 -9.96 -0.89
CA VAL A 153 -1.19 -9.50 -1.36
C VAL A 153 -1.06 -8.68 -2.65
N ALA A 154 -0.12 -7.74 -2.72
CA ALA A 154 0.13 -6.94 -3.90
C ALA A 154 0.56 -7.81 -5.10
N ALA A 155 1.48 -8.76 -4.88
CA ALA A 155 1.96 -9.66 -5.92
C ALA A 155 0.82 -10.53 -6.48
N ILE A 156 0.01 -11.15 -5.60
CA ILE A 156 -1.15 -11.97 -6.02
C ILE A 156 -2.15 -11.13 -6.83
N THR A 157 -2.42 -9.90 -6.39
CA THR A 157 -3.36 -9.00 -7.08
C THR A 157 -2.86 -8.62 -8.47
N LEU A 158 -1.56 -8.32 -8.62
CA LEU A 158 -0.97 -7.93 -9.91
C LEU A 158 -0.76 -9.11 -10.88
N MET A 159 -0.56 -10.31 -10.35
CA MET A 159 -0.37 -11.53 -11.14
C MET A 159 -1.68 -12.27 -11.41
N PHE A 160 -2.82 -11.74 -10.96
CA PHE A 160 -4.10 -12.45 -10.98
C PHE A 160 -4.53 -12.91 -12.38
N LYS A 161 -4.31 -12.04 -13.38
CA LYS A 161 -4.53 -12.35 -14.80
C LYS A 161 -3.71 -13.56 -15.24
N ASP A 162 -2.41 -13.55 -14.94
CA ASP A 162 -1.46 -14.60 -15.32
C ASP A 162 -1.86 -15.93 -14.64
N ILE A 163 -2.21 -15.89 -13.35
CA ILE A 163 -2.67 -17.05 -12.58
C ILE A 163 -3.95 -17.68 -13.19
N ILE A 164 -4.93 -16.86 -13.56
CA ILE A 164 -6.18 -17.36 -14.17
C ILE A 164 -5.91 -17.94 -15.56
N SER A 165 -5.10 -17.25 -16.38
CA SER A 165 -4.76 -17.71 -17.72
C SER A 165 -4.09 -19.09 -17.66
N ASP A 166 -3.10 -19.25 -16.78
CA ASP A 166 -2.38 -20.51 -16.57
C ASP A 166 -3.32 -21.63 -16.12
N PHE A 167 -4.23 -21.34 -15.17
CA PHE A 167 -5.20 -22.32 -14.68
C PHE A 167 -6.18 -22.77 -15.79
N VAL A 168 -6.69 -21.83 -16.58
CA VAL A 168 -7.59 -22.14 -17.71
C VAL A 168 -6.85 -22.86 -18.83
N GLY A 169 -5.55 -22.57 -19.02
CA GLY A 169 -4.68 -23.24 -19.98
C GLY A 169 -4.55 -24.73 -19.76
N LEU A 170 -4.74 -25.22 -18.53
CA LEU A 170 -4.81 -26.66 -18.22
C LEU A 170 -5.99 -27.37 -18.89
N PHE A 171 -7.05 -26.63 -19.25
CA PHE A 171 -8.28 -27.18 -19.83
C PHE A 171 -8.48 -26.76 -21.30
N SER A 172 -8.11 -25.53 -21.66
CA SER A 172 -8.30 -24.98 -23.01
C SER A 172 -7.28 -23.88 -23.30
N GLU A 173 -6.36 -24.17 -24.21
CA GLU A 173 -5.33 -23.23 -24.68
C GLU A 173 -5.95 -21.99 -25.34
N ILE A 174 -6.99 -22.17 -26.16
CA ILE A 174 -7.68 -21.06 -26.86
C ILE A 174 -8.33 -20.11 -25.86
N SER A 175 -8.91 -20.64 -24.78
CA SER A 175 -9.56 -19.83 -23.74
C SER A 175 -8.52 -19.07 -22.91
N ALA A 176 -7.37 -19.68 -22.62
CA ALA A 176 -6.28 -19.04 -21.91
C ALA A 176 -5.71 -17.84 -22.69
N THR A 177 -5.40 -18.02 -23.98
CA THR A 177 -4.89 -16.91 -24.82
C THR A 177 -5.85 -15.73 -24.85
N ARG A 178 -7.17 -15.98 -24.91
CA ARG A 178 -8.17 -14.90 -24.87
C ARG A 178 -8.23 -14.16 -23.53
N LEU A 179 -7.93 -14.84 -22.42
CA LEU A 179 -7.86 -14.23 -21.09
C LEU A 179 -6.56 -13.42 -20.94
N GLU A 180 -5.47 -13.91 -21.51
CA GLU A 180 -4.19 -13.19 -21.56
C GLU A 180 -4.27 -11.92 -22.42
N GLU A 181 -5.03 -11.95 -23.52
CA GLU A 181 -5.27 -10.77 -24.36
C GLU A 181 -6.39 -9.85 -23.81
N SER A 182 -7.06 -10.23 -22.73
CA SER A 182 -8.19 -9.48 -22.19
C SER A 182 -7.74 -8.23 -21.41
N VAL A 183 -7.96 -7.07 -22.03
CA VAL A 183 -7.73 -5.74 -21.42
C VAL A 183 -8.68 -5.48 -20.23
N GLU A 184 -9.88 -6.05 -20.27
CA GLU A 184 -10.87 -5.90 -19.20
C GLU A 184 -10.48 -6.69 -17.95
N LEU A 185 -9.90 -7.89 -18.13
CA LEU A 185 -9.37 -8.70 -17.04
C LEU A 185 -8.09 -8.09 -16.46
N GLU A 186 -7.28 -7.42 -17.27
CA GLU A 186 -6.09 -6.70 -16.79
C GLU A 186 -6.45 -5.49 -15.93
N SER A 187 -7.52 -4.77 -16.26
CA SER A 187 -7.78 -3.44 -15.70
C SER A 187 -8.93 -3.37 -14.69
N VAL A 188 -10.17 -3.68 -15.10
CA VAL A 188 -11.36 -3.46 -14.27
C VAL A 188 -11.70 -4.71 -13.49
N TYR A 189 -11.80 -5.84 -14.16
CA TYR A 189 -12.22 -7.10 -13.53
C TYR A 189 -11.10 -7.72 -12.71
N GLY A 190 -9.83 -7.63 -13.14
CA GLY A 190 -8.70 -8.16 -12.37
C GLY A 190 -8.53 -7.47 -11.03
N VAL A 191 -8.62 -6.14 -11.00
CA VAL A 191 -8.53 -5.37 -9.74
C VAL A 191 -9.74 -5.63 -8.85
N ALA A 192 -10.96 -5.67 -9.42
CA ALA A 192 -12.17 -5.98 -8.66
C ALA A 192 -12.16 -7.42 -8.10
N LEU A 193 -11.72 -8.40 -8.87
CA LEU A 193 -11.58 -9.79 -8.42
C LEU A 193 -10.46 -9.94 -7.39
N GLY A 194 -9.30 -9.31 -7.61
CA GLY A 194 -8.18 -9.34 -6.67
C GLY A 194 -8.57 -8.76 -5.31
N THR A 195 -9.23 -7.60 -5.30
CA THR A 195 -9.75 -6.99 -4.07
C THR A 195 -10.83 -7.86 -3.40
N MET A 196 -11.75 -8.44 -4.17
CA MET A 196 -12.75 -9.39 -3.65
C MET A 196 -12.09 -10.59 -2.97
N ILE A 197 -11.07 -11.20 -3.57
CA ILE A 197 -10.36 -12.36 -3.02
C ILE A 197 -9.66 -11.98 -1.71
N VAL A 198 -8.99 -10.83 -1.66
CA VAL A 198 -8.36 -10.35 -0.42
C VAL A 198 -9.40 -10.14 0.68
N PHE A 199 -10.55 -9.53 0.36
CA PHE A 199 -11.64 -9.37 1.33
C PHE A 199 -12.21 -10.71 1.79
N LEU A 200 -12.31 -11.70 0.90
CA LEU A 200 -12.78 -13.03 1.23
C LEU A 200 -11.81 -13.75 2.16
N ILE A 201 -10.49 -13.67 1.89
CA ILE A 201 -9.44 -14.21 2.77
C ILE A 201 -9.52 -13.55 4.15
N VAL A 202 -9.61 -12.22 4.20
CA VAL A 202 -9.75 -11.49 5.47
C VAL A 202 -11.02 -11.91 6.20
N ALA A 203 -12.16 -12.02 5.50
CA ALA A 203 -13.43 -12.45 6.08
C ALA A 203 -13.34 -13.86 6.68
N VAL A 204 -12.70 -14.81 5.99
CA VAL A 204 -12.46 -16.18 6.50
C VAL A 204 -11.58 -16.16 7.74
N VAL A 205 -10.50 -15.38 7.75
CA VAL A 205 -9.60 -15.22 8.89
C VAL A 205 -10.33 -14.67 10.12
N PHE A 206 -11.21 -13.69 9.92
CA PHE A 206 -12.05 -13.12 10.98
C PHE A 206 -13.14 -14.10 11.43
N ALA A 207 -13.83 -14.77 10.51
CA ALA A 207 -14.88 -15.76 10.82
C ALA A 207 -14.32 -16.95 11.62
N ALA A 208 -13.11 -17.40 11.30
CA ALA A 208 -12.41 -18.44 12.04
C ALA A 208 -11.85 -17.95 13.40
N ASN A 209 -12.02 -16.67 13.73
CA ASN A 209 -11.49 -15.99 14.91
C ASN A 209 -9.98 -16.23 15.11
N VAL A 210 -9.24 -16.28 14.01
CA VAL A 210 -7.78 -16.49 14.03
C VAL A 210 -7.09 -15.39 14.85
N PRO A 211 -7.42 -14.09 14.71
CA PRO A 211 -6.80 -13.04 15.51
C PRO A 211 -7.02 -13.24 17.02
N GLY A 212 -8.24 -13.60 17.42
CA GLY A 212 -8.56 -13.84 18.84
C GLY A 212 -7.88 -15.09 19.41
N ARG A 213 -7.71 -16.14 18.60
CA ARG A 213 -6.92 -17.32 19.00
C ARG A 213 -5.45 -16.99 19.17
N ILE A 214 -4.85 -16.25 18.24
CA ILE A 214 -3.45 -15.80 18.35
C ILE A 214 -3.28 -14.90 19.57
N GLN A 215 -4.23 -14.01 19.86
CA GLN A 215 -4.20 -13.16 21.05
C GLN A 215 -4.25 -13.99 22.34
N LYS A 216 -5.18 -14.95 22.45
CA LYS A 216 -5.27 -15.85 23.60
C LYS A 216 -4.01 -16.68 23.82
N ILE A 217 -3.40 -17.20 22.75
CA ILE A 217 -2.13 -17.95 22.84
C ILE A 217 -1.02 -17.06 23.39
N ARG A 218 -0.98 -15.78 22.98
CA ARG A 218 0.01 -14.80 23.47
C ARG A 218 -0.24 -14.38 24.92
N GLU A 219 -1.50 -14.27 25.34
CA GLU A 219 -1.87 -13.94 26.72
C GLU A 219 -1.62 -15.11 27.68
N ASN A 220 -1.72 -16.36 27.22
CA ASN A 220 -1.45 -17.56 28.02
C ASN A 220 0.04 -17.95 28.09
N ALA A 221 0.88 -17.37 27.24
CA ALA A 221 2.32 -17.61 27.20
C ALA A 221 3.13 -16.60 28.05
N ASP A 222 2.47 -15.55 28.55
CA ASP A 222 2.98 -14.63 29.59
C ASP A 222 2.54 -15.12 30.98
#